data_AF-R1FVP6-F1
#
_entry.id   AF-R1FVP6-F1
#
_cell.length_a   1.000
_cell.length_b   1.000
_cell.length_c   1.000
_cell.angle_alpha   90.00
_cell.angle_beta   90.00
_cell.angle_gamma   90.00
#
_symmetry.space_group_name_H-M   'P 1'
#
loop_
_entity.id
_entity.type
_entity.pdbx_description
1 polymer ?
#
loop_
_entity_poly.entity_id
_entity_poly.type
_entity_poly.pdbx_seq_one_letter_code
_entity_poly.pdbx_strand_id
1 'polypeptide(L)'
;MGGGGEKLPGQYMGWWGSLGSPAQKGVTTYALSNNRQKPLGGAFHNAIFNTFRRTRQQVLFWSVPLVAGYSLMNWAIERNEYLNSKEGRAEYADAEE
;
A
#
# COMPACT_ATOMS: atom_id res chain seq x y z
N MET A 1 -1.16 26.72 -13.02
CA MET A 1 -0.66 25.33 -13.11
C MET A 1 0.42 25.30 -14.18
N GLY A 2 1.64 24.89 -13.81
CA GLY A 2 2.79 24.78 -14.70
C GLY A 2 3.85 25.84 -14.47
N GLY A 3 4.95 25.44 -13.82
CA GLY A 3 6.10 26.28 -13.47
C GLY A 3 6.95 26.67 -14.67
N GLY A 4 6.37 27.45 -15.59
CA GLY A 4 7.05 28.09 -16.72
C GLY A 4 7.45 29.54 -16.46
N GLY A 5 7.47 29.96 -15.19
CA GLY A 5 7.88 31.29 -14.74
C GLY A 5 9.25 31.29 -14.05
N GLU A 6 9.62 32.44 -13.49
CA GLU A 6 10.84 32.59 -12.69
C GLU A 6 10.86 31.58 -11.54
N LYS A 7 12.02 30.94 -11.30
CA LYS A 7 12.17 29.94 -10.24
C LYS A 7 12.04 30.63 -8.89
N LEU A 8 10.90 30.43 -8.22
CA LEU A 8 10.71 30.92 -6.86
C LEU A 8 11.52 30.05 -5.87
N PRO A 9 12.01 30.63 -4.76
CA PRO A 9 12.58 29.85 -3.67
C PRO A 9 11.61 28.77 -3.19
N GLY A 10 12.08 27.51 -3.10
CA GLY A 10 11.25 26.35 -2.72
C GLY A 10 10.56 25.63 -3.89
N GLN A 11 10.79 26.04 -5.14
CA GLN A 11 10.26 25.36 -6.31
C GLN A 11 11.24 24.29 -6.84
N TYR A 12 10.89 23.00 -6.67
CA TYR A 12 11.71 21.86 -7.10
C TYR A 12 11.29 21.22 -8.44
N MET A 13 10.24 21.73 -9.09
CA MET A 13 9.72 21.21 -10.35
C MET A 13 9.37 22.36 -11.31
N GLY A 14 9.86 22.26 -12.55
CA GLY A 14 9.58 23.22 -13.63
C GLY A 14 8.49 22.73 -14.61
N TRP A 15 8.56 23.19 -15.86
CA TRP A 15 7.62 22.80 -16.93
C TRP A 15 8.31 21.97 -18.01
N TRP A 16 7.57 21.58 -19.06
CA TRP A 16 8.14 20.96 -20.25
C TRP A 16 9.29 21.81 -20.80
N GLY A 17 10.45 21.20 -21.00
CA GLY A 17 11.69 21.86 -21.42
C GLY A 17 12.56 22.38 -20.27
N SER A 18 12.06 22.47 -19.03
CA SER A 18 12.79 23.00 -17.88
C SER A 18 12.43 22.31 -16.55
N LEU A 19 12.19 20.99 -16.57
CA LEU A 19 11.71 20.19 -15.44
C LEU A 19 12.48 20.36 -14.12
N GLY A 20 13.75 20.76 -14.17
CA GLY A 20 14.62 20.91 -13.00
C GLY A 20 15.42 19.64 -12.66
N SER A 21 15.32 18.60 -13.49
CA SER A 21 16.15 17.39 -13.38
C SER A 21 17.61 17.65 -13.79
N PRO A 22 18.57 16.81 -13.35
CA PRO A 22 19.91 16.80 -13.89
C PRO A 22 19.93 16.65 -15.42
N ALA A 23 20.97 17.18 -16.07
CA ALA A 23 21.15 17.04 -17.50
C ALA A 23 21.36 15.56 -17.89
N GLN A 24 20.59 15.08 -18.87
CA GLN A 24 20.69 13.70 -19.38
C GLN A 24 21.36 13.74 -20.76
N LYS A 25 22.44 12.97 -20.93
CA LYS A 25 23.16 12.83 -22.21
C LYS A 25 23.48 11.36 -22.44
N GLY A 26 23.27 10.88 -23.68
CA GLY A 26 23.61 9.50 -24.08
C GLY A 26 22.53 8.44 -23.79
N VAL A 27 21.34 8.84 -23.34
CA VAL A 27 20.19 7.93 -23.17
C VAL A 27 19.33 7.98 -24.43
N THR A 28 19.11 6.84 -25.08
CA THR A 28 18.22 6.73 -26.24
C THR A 28 17.05 5.81 -25.91
N THR A 29 15.83 6.33 -26.09
CA THR A 29 14.59 5.61 -25.79
C THR A 29 13.89 5.23 -27.09
N TYR A 30 13.48 3.97 -27.19
CA TYR A 30 12.72 3.46 -28.33
C TYR A 30 11.32 3.04 -27.89
N ALA A 31 10.32 3.28 -28.73
CA ALA A 31 8.94 2.88 -28.48
C ALA A 31 8.27 2.42 -29.78
N LEU A 32 7.32 1.49 -29.66
CA LEU A 32 6.46 1.04 -30.75
C LEU A 32 5.09 1.71 -30.64
N SER A 33 4.51 2.12 -31.77
CA SER A 33 3.13 2.63 -31.82
C SER A 33 2.15 1.63 -31.20
N ASN A 34 1.23 2.12 -30.37
CA ASN A 34 0.25 1.29 -29.66
C ASN A 34 -0.62 0.46 -30.61
N ASN A 35 -0.92 0.97 -31.81
CA ASN A 35 -1.71 0.26 -32.83
C ASN A 35 -0.97 -0.95 -33.43
N ARG A 36 0.34 -1.08 -33.17
CA ARG A 36 1.17 -2.22 -33.60
C ARG A 36 1.48 -3.21 -32.48
N GLN A 37 0.92 -3.00 -31.28
CA GLN A 37 1.10 -3.88 -30.13
C GLN A 37 -0.21 -4.59 -29.78
N LYS A 38 -0.12 -5.79 -29.19
CA LYS A 38 -1.27 -6.45 -28.58
C LYS A 38 -1.48 -5.86 -27.18
N PRO A 39 -2.59 -5.16 -26.89
CA PRO A 39 -2.74 -4.39 -25.65
C PRO A 39 -2.70 -5.26 -24.38
N LEU A 40 -3.12 -6.53 -24.47
CA LEU A 40 -3.10 -7.50 -23.36
C LEU A 40 -2.21 -8.71 -23.65
N GLY A 41 -1.22 -8.55 -24.53
CA GLY A 41 -0.27 -9.63 -24.85
C GLY A 41 0.43 -10.13 -23.59
N GLY A 42 0.24 -11.42 -23.24
CA GLY A 42 0.86 -12.02 -22.06
C GLY A 42 0.27 -11.58 -20.72
N ALA A 43 -0.86 -10.85 -20.72
CA ALA A 43 -1.48 -10.34 -19.50
C ALA A 43 -1.83 -11.45 -18.50
N PHE A 44 -2.35 -12.60 -18.94
CA PHE A 44 -2.73 -13.70 -18.05
C PHE A 44 -1.52 -14.32 -17.32
N HIS A 45 -0.49 -14.71 -18.09
CA HIS A 45 0.74 -15.27 -17.52
C HIS A 45 1.41 -14.27 -16.58
N ASN A 46 1.56 -13.01 -17.01
CA ASN A 46 2.17 -11.97 -16.21
C ASN A 46 1.33 -11.64 -14.97
N ALA A 47 0.00 -11.57 -15.09
CA ALA A 47 -0.89 -11.28 -13.97
C ALA A 47 -0.79 -12.33 -12.87
N ILE A 48 -0.60 -13.61 -13.19
CA ILE A 48 -0.46 -14.65 -12.16
C ILE A 48 0.95 -14.61 -11.55
N PHE A 49 1.99 -14.80 -12.36
CA PHE A 49 3.34 -15.01 -11.84
C PHE A 49 3.98 -13.73 -11.29
N ASN A 50 3.75 -12.59 -11.95
CA ASN A 50 4.29 -11.31 -11.48
C ASN A 50 3.57 -10.84 -10.21
N THR A 51 2.24 -11.04 -10.13
CA THR A 51 1.49 -10.68 -8.92
C THR A 51 1.91 -11.53 -7.75
N PHE A 52 2.00 -12.86 -7.92
CA PHE A 52 2.51 -13.73 -6.85
C PHE A 52 3.92 -13.33 -6.40
N ARG A 53 4.83 -13.08 -7.35
CA ARG A 53 6.20 -12.63 -7.06
C ARG A 53 6.25 -11.30 -6.29
N ARG A 54 5.36 -10.35 -6.59
CA ARG A 54 5.27 -9.06 -5.90
C ARG A 54 4.63 -9.22 -4.51
N THR A 55 3.53 -9.95 -4.41
CA THR A 55 2.81 -10.16 -3.15
C THR A 55 3.67 -10.90 -2.14
N ARG A 56 4.38 -11.98 -2.53
CA ARG A 56 5.24 -12.73 -1.60
C ARG A 56 6.36 -11.89 -0.98
N GLN A 57 6.84 -10.86 -1.68
CA GLN A 57 7.90 -9.97 -1.17
C GLN A 57 7.38 -8.99 -0.12
N GLN A 58 6.06 -8.75 -0.09
CA GLN A 58 5.44 -7.76 0.77
C GLN A 58 4.49 -8.37 1.80
N VAL A 59 4.13 -9.65 1.65
CA VAL A 59 3.08 -10.31 2.43
C VAL A 59 3.27 -10.12 3.94
N LEU A 60 4.49 -10.34 4.44
CA LEU A 60 4.76 -10.26 5.87
C LEU A 60 4.59 -8.86 6.46
N PHE A 61 4.85 -7.80 5.69
CA PHE A 61 4.76 -6.43 6.20
C PHE A 61 3.34 -6.02 6.55
N TRP A 62 2.34 -6.53 5.82
CA TRP A 62 0.94 -6.21 6.08
C TRP A 62 0.20 -7.36 6.75
N SER A 63 0.53 -8.62 6.45
CA SER A 63 -0.21 -9.77 6.99
C SER A 63 0.02 -9.94 8.48
N VAL A 64 1.25 -9.71 8.96
CA VAL A 64 1.58 -9.82 10.39
C VAL A 64 0.78 -8.82 11.23
N PRO A 65 0.78 -7.50 10.96
CA PRO A 65 -0.04 -6.57 11.72
C PRO A 65 -1.54 -6.82 11.57
N LEU A 66 -2.02 -7.27 10.40
CA LEU A 66 -3.44 -7.62 10.23
C LEU A 66 -3.85 -8.83 11.09
N VAL A 67 -3.06 -9.90 11.09
CA VAL A 67 -3.34 -11.10 11.90
C VAL A 67 -3.28 -10.76 13.39
N ALA A 68 -2.28 -9.97 13.82
CA ALA A 68 -2.18 -9.53 15.20
C ALA A 68 -3.39 -8.68 15.62
N GLY A 69 -3.78 -7.69 14.78
CA GLY A 69 -4.94 -6.84 15.05
C GLY A 69 -6.25 -7.62 15.10
N TYR A 70 -6.46 -8.54 14.16
CA TYR A 70 -7.64 -9.39 14.13
C TYR A 70 -7.73 -10.31 15.36
N SER A 71 -6.61 -10.90 15.77
CA SER A 71 -6.55 -11.78 16.94
C SER A 71 -6.84 -11.01 18.24
N LEU A 72 -6.27 -9.81 18.38
CA LEU A 72 -6.52 -8.94 19.53
C LEU A 72 -7.99 -8.49 19.59
N MET A 73 -8.56 -8.16 18.44
CA MET A 73 -9.96 -7.76 18.34
C MET A 73 -10.90 -8.89 18.75
N ASN A 74 -10.69 -10.11 18.26
CA ASN A 74 -11.50 -11.27 18.65
C ASN A 74 -11.40 -11.53 20.15
N TRP A 75 -10.19 -11.52 20.70
CA TRP A 75 -9.99 -11.66 22.15
C TRP A 75 -10.73 -10.58 22.94
N ALA A 76 -10.67 -9.32 22.50
CA ALA A 76 -11.35 -8.21 23.17
C ALA A 76 -12.88 -8.36 23.13
N ILE A 77 -13.43 -8.83 22.01
CA ILE A 77 -14.87 -9.09 21.85
C ILE A 77 -15.31 -10.21 22.80
N GLU A 78 -14.66 -11.38 22.74
CA GLU A 78 -14.99 -12.52 23.59
C GLU A 78 -14.87 -12.18 25.07
N ARG A 79 -13.80 -11.45 25.44
CA ARG A 79 -13.61 -10.99 26.81
C ARG A 79 -14.70 -10.01 27.25
N ASN A 80 -15.10 -9.09 26.38
CA ASN A 80 -16.16 -8.13 26.68
C ASN A 80 -17.52 -8.82 26.87
N GLU A 81 -17.86 -9.77 25.99
CA GLU A 81 -19.08 -10.56 26.09
C GLU A 81 -19.11 -11.38 27.38
N TYR A 82 -18.00 -12.04 27.71
CA TYR A 82 -17.87 -12.82 28.94
C TYR A 82 -18.02 -11.96 30.20
N LEU A 83 -17.37 -10.79 30.26
CA LEU A 83 -17.51 -9.87 31.41
C LEU A 83 -18.95 -9.36 31.58
N ASN A 84 -19.69 -9.17 30.49
CA ASN A 84 -21.09 -8.75 30.52
C ASN A 84 -22.08 -9.92 30.72
N SER A 85 -21.60 -11.17 30.67
CA SER A 85 -22.40 -12.37 30.93
C SER A 85 -22.80 -12.47 32.42
N LYS A 86 -23.67 -13.42 32.75
CA LYS A 86 -24.06 -13.67 34.15
C LYS A 86 -22.92 -14.32 34.93
N GLU A 87 -22.19 -15.23 34.30
CA GLU A 87 -21.08 -15.96 34.91
C GLU A 87 -19.90 -15.02 35.19
N GLY A 88 -19.52 -14.19 34.21
CA GLY A 88 -18.47 -13.20 34.39
C GLY A 88 -18.81 -12.15 35.45
N ARG A 89 -20.08 -11.73 35.54
CA ARG A 89 -20.52 -10.85 36.64
C ARG A 89 -20.43 -11.52 38.00
N ALA A 90 -20.77 -12.80 38.12
CA ALA A 90 -20.65 -13.52 39.39
C ALA A 90 -19.18 -13.74 39.79
N GLU A 91 -18.29 -13.99 38.82
CA GLU A 91 -16.87 -14.24 39.08
C GLU A 91 -16.10 -12.97 39.48
N TYR A 92 -16.48 -11.80 38.95
CA TYR A 92 -15.83 -10.52 39.26
C TYR A 92 -16.62 -9.63 40.23
N ALA A 93 -17.79 -10.05 40.71
CA ALA A 93 -18.59 -9.29 41.70
C ALA A 93 -17.88 -9.14 43.06
N ASP A 94 -17.13 -10.16 43.48
CA ASP A 94 -16.46 -10.19 44.78
C ASP A 94 -15.00 -9.67 44.72
N ALA A 95 -14.53 -9.27 43.53
CA ALA A 95 -13.15 -8.80 43.31
C ALA A 95 -12.97 -7.29 43.54
N GLU A 96 -14.04 -6.55 43.83
CA GLU A 96 -14.02 -5.11 44.15
C GLU A 96 -14.08 -4.81 45.67
N GLU A 97 -14.01 -5.81 46.56
CA GLU A 97 -13.78 -5.65 48.01
C GLU A 97 -12.30 -5.87 48.39
#